data_AF-A0A7X7TXZ0-F1
#
_entry.id   AF-A0A7X7TXZ0-F1
#
_cell.length_a   1.000
_cell.length_b   1.000
_cell.length_c   1.000
_cell.angle_alpha   90.00
_cell.angle_beta   90.00
_cell.angle_gamma   90.00
#
_symmetry.space_group_name_H-M   'P 1'
#
loop_
_entity.id
_entity.type
_entity.pdbx_description
1 polymer ?
#
loop_
_entity_poly.entity_id
_entity_poly.type
_entity_poly.pdbx_seq_one_letter_code
_entity_poly.pdbx_strand_id
1 'polypeptide(L)'
;QPNYPRIEDCPFPVDPNLVVGKLLGWIRIELGKELIHTRTWFDPNGDSARVRIVSAPEGVKLVNKPRINSYTIFWTPRQITTTAIVVQVTDDPLSGKSLSDTGTILVQVVPRGQLRVCEAKGCGSPP
;
A
#
# COMPACT_ATOMS: atom_id res chain seq x y z
N GLN A 1 3.64 -10.43 16.06
CA GLN A 1 2.71 -9.57 15.29
C GLN A 1 3.50 -8.81 14.23
N PRO A 2 2.94 -8.57 13.03
CA PRO A 2 3.60 -7.72 12.03
C PRO A 2 3.81 -6.31 12.61
N ASN A 3 5.00 -5.74 12.42
CA ASN A 3 5.29 -4.38 12.83
C ASN A 3 4.75 -3.41 11.79
N TYR A 4 3.53 -2.93 11.98
CA TYR A 4 2.92 -1.94 11.09
C TYR A 4 3.48 -0.55 11.37
N PRO A 5 3.76 0.25 10.34
CA PRO A 5 4.22 1.61 10.51
C PRO A 5 3.17 2.47 11.23
N ARG A 6 3.65 3.45 11.98
CA ARG A 6 2.81 4.44 12.65
C ARG A 6 2.62 5.65 11.74
N ILE A 7 1.48 6.32 11.83
CA ILE A 7 1.18 7.43 10.92
C ILE A 7 2.04 8.66 11.23
N GLU A 8 2.46 8.81 12.49
CA GLU A 8 3.32 9.88 12.98
C GLU A 8 4.71 9.82 12.34
N ASP A 9 5.12 8.64 11.87
CA ASP A 9 6.41 8.40 11.19
C ASP A 9 6.34 8.65 9.67
N CYS A 10 5.20 9.13 9.15
CA CYS A 10 5.03 9.34 7.72
C CYS A 10 5.96 10.48 7.22
N PRO A 11 6.75 10.27 6.16
CA PRO A 11 7.73 11.26 5.67
C PRO A 11 7.11 12.43 4.88
N PHE A 12 5.78 12.54 4.92
CA PHE A 12 5.03 13.64 4.33
C PHE A 12 3.77 13.94 5.13
N PRO A 13 3.27 15.19 5.08
CA PRO A 13 1.98 15.53 5.68
C PRO A 13 0.87 14.69 5.06
N VAL A 14 0.06 14.09 5.91
CA VAL A 14 -1.09 13.27 5.52
C VAL A 14 -2.24 13.50 6.50
N ASP A 15 -3.46 13.53 5.99
CA ASP A 15 -4.66 13.53 6.81
C ASP A 15 -4.85 12.13 7.43
N PRO A 16 -4.86 11.97 8.77
CA PRO A 16 -5.10 10.68 9.41
C PRO A 16 -6.42 10.03 9.04
N ASN A 17 -7.42 10.81 8.63
CA ASN A 17 -8.71 10.28 8.19
C ASN A 17 -8.63 9.47 6.89
N LEU A 18 -7.51 9.54 6.16
CA LEU A 18 -7.26 8.69 5.00
C LEU A 18 -6.92 7.24 5.38
N VAL A 19 -6.53 6.98 6.63
CA VAL A 19 -6.15 5.65 7.10
C VAL A 19 -7.39 4.87 7.54
N VAL A 20 -7.75 3.86 6.75
CA VAL A 20 -8.79 2.88 7.06
C VAL A 20 -8.15 1.54 7.42
N GLY A 21 -8.48 1.00 8.59
CA GLY A 21 -7.87 -0.23 9.09
C GLY A 21 -6.40 -0.05 9.41
N LYS A 22 -5.55 -0.99 8.97
CA LYS A 22 -4.12 -1.01 9.27
C LYS A 22 -3.33 -0.14 8.28
N LEU A 23 -2.45 0.72 8.76
CA LEU A 23 -1.47 1.37 7.88
C LEU A 23 -0.46 0.33 7.39
N LEU A 24 -0.49 0.02 6.10
CA LEU A 24 0.42 -0.95 5.49
C LEU A 24 1.76 -0.29 5.16
N GLY A 25 1.75 0.99 4.80
CA GLY A 25 2.94 1.80 4.52
C GLY A 25 2.64 3.02 3.67
N TRP A 26 3.69 3.71 3.26
CA TRP A 26 3.63 4.91 2.43
C TRP A 26 4.54 4.79 1.22
N ILE A 27 4.15 5.46 0.14
CA ILE A 27 4.88 5.48 -1.12
C ILE A 27 4.93 6.91 -1.63
N ARG A 28 6.09 7.35 -2.10
CA ARG A 28 6.22 8.59 -2.88
C ARG A 28 6.48 8.22 -4.33
N ILE A 29 5.72 8.80 -5.25
CA ILE A 29 5.86 8.54 -6.69
C ILE A 29 5.75 9.84 -7.49
N GLU A 30 6.45 9.91 -8.62
CA GLU A 30 6.33 11.03 -9.55
C GLU A 30 5.06 10.94 -10.41
N LEU A 31 4.52 12.11 -10.73
CA LEU A 31 3.41 12.26 -11.67
C LEU A 31 3.67 11.52 -12.99
N GLY A 32 2.74 10.67 -13.39
CA GLY A 32 2.82 9.89 -14.63
C GLY A 32 3.91 8.81 -14.66
N LYS A 33 4.56 8.48 -13.53
CA LYS A 33 5.35 7.24 -13.39
C LYS A 33 4.43 6.11 -12.93
N GLU A 34 4.66 4.90 -13.43
CA GLU A 34 3.88 3.74 -13.01
C GLU A 34 4.29 3.30 -11.60
N LEU A 35 3.30 3.21 -10.72
CA LEU A 35 3.37 2.54 -9.43
C LEU A 35 3.14 1.05 -9.67
N ILE A 36 4.11 0.23 -9.28
CA ILE A 36 3.98 -1.22 -9.19
C ILE A 36 4.28 -1.60 -7.74
N HIS A 37 3.25 -1.91 -6.95
CA HIS A 37 3.41 -2.20 -5.54
C HIS A 37 2.91 -3.60 -5.20
N THR A 38 3.80 -4.49 -4.75
CA THR A 38 3.44 -5.85 -4.36
C THR A 38 3.43 -6.00 -2.84
N ARG A 39 2.43 -6.70 -2.31
CA ARG A 39 2.34 -7.10 -0.91
C ARG A 39 2.03 -8.58 -0.82
N THR A 40 2.56 -9.21 0.22
CA THR A 40 2.18 -10.54 0.65
C THR A 40 1.23 -10.45 1.83
N TRP A 41 0.41 -11.48 2.02
CA TRP A 41 -0.26 -11.74 3.29
C TRP A 41 0.21 -13.07 3.84
N PHE A 42 -0.01 -13.27 5.13
CA PHE A 42 0.26 -14.53 5.79
C PHE A 42 -1.07 -15.06 6.30
N ASP A 43 -1.45 -16.24 5.81
CA ASP A 43 -2.53 -17.01 6.41
C ASP A 43 -1.93 -18.24 7.12
N PRO A 44 -2.06 -18.34 8.46
CA PRO A 44 -1.58 -19.48 9.23
C PRO A 44 -2.23 -20.81 8.85
N ASN A 45 -3.46 -20.79 8.33
CA ASN A 45 -4.24 -21.99 8.06
C ASN A 45 -3.98 -22.56 6.65
N GLY A 46 -3.42 -21.75 5.75
CA GLY A 46 -3.14 -22.13 4.36
C GLY A 46 -4.37 -22.06 3.45
N ASP A 47 -5.45 -21.47 3.93
CA ASP A 47 -6.64 -21.12 3.18
C ASP A 47 -6.32 -20.07 2.10
N SER A 48 -7.12 -20.09 1.03
CA SER A 48 -6.98 -19.11 -0.03
C SER A 48 -7.58 -17.78 0.41
N ALA A 49 -6.94 -16.66 0.07
CA ALA A 49 -7.53 -15.34 0.30
C ALA A 49 -7.71 -14.58 -1.01
N ARG A 50 -8.69 -13.68 -0.99
CA ARG A 50 -8.97 -12.73 -2.08
C ARG A 50 -8.75 -11.30 -1.60
N VAL A 51 -8.15 -10.48 -2.45
CA VAL A 51 -7.97 -9.05 -2.18
C VAL A 51 -8.87 -8.24 -3.11
N ARG A 52 -9.49 -7.19 -2.58
CA ARG A 52 -10.25 -6.21 -3.35
C ARG A 52 -9.84 -4.79 -2.97
N ILE A 53 -10.01 -3.87 -3.92
CA ILE A 53 -9.92 -2.43 -3.66
C ILE A 53 -11.24 -2.00 -3.01
N VAL A 54 -11.16 -1.34 -1.86
CA VAL A 54 -12.32 -0.73 -1.17
C VAL A 54 -12.45 0.74 -1.59
N SER A 55 -11.34 1.46 -1.64
CA SER A 55 -11.27 2.85 -2.10
C SER A 55 -9.88 3.11 -2.68
N ALA A 56 -9.81 3.81 -3.82
CA ALA A 56 -8.57 4.17 -4.46
C ALA A 56 -8.81 5.31 -5.48
N PRO A 57 -7.75 6.05 -5.88
CA PRO A 57 -7.81 6.93 -7.04
C PRO A 57 -8.28 6.21 -8.31
N GLU A 58 -8.80 6.99 -9.24
CA GLU A 58 -9.16 6.49 -10.56
C GLU A 58 -7.96 5.83 -11.26
N GLY A 59 -8.21 4.71 -11.93
CA GLY A 59 -7.23 3.99 -12.74
C GLY A 59 -6.33 3.04 -11.95
N VAL A 60 -6.48 2.93 -10.62
CA VAL A 60 -5.80 1.89 -9.84
C VAL A 60 -6.32 0.52 -10.25
N LYS A 61 -5.41 -0.41 -10.52
CA LYS A 61 -5.71 -1.80 -10.86
C LYS A 61 -5.10 -2.74 -9.82
N LEU A 62 -5.78 -3.84 -9.54
CA LEU A 62 -5.33 -4.88 -8.62
C LEU A 62 -5.22 -6.21 -9.36
N VAL A 63 -4.09 -6.89 -9.21
CA VAL A 63 -3.87 -8.26 -9.67
C VAL A 63 -3.66 -9.16 -8.46
N ASN A 64 -4.60 -10.08 -8.24
CA ASN A 64 -4.50 -11.09 -7.19
C ASN A 64 -3.60 -12.25 -7.63
N LYS A 65 -2.73 -12.72 -6.74
CA LYS A 65 -1.90 -13.91 -6.92
C LYS A 65 -2.06 -14.84 -5.70
N PRO A 66 -3.26 -15.44 -5.52
CA PRO A 66 -3.61 -16.19 -4.32
C PRO A 66 -2.70 -17.40 -4.08
N ARG A 67 -2.22 -18.06 -5.14
CA ARG A 67 -1.31 -19.22 -5.04
C ARG A 67 0.00 -18.94 -4.30
N ILE A 68 0.44 -17.68 -4.23
CA ILE A 68 1.67 -17.26 -3.55
C ILE A 68 1.38 -16.20 -2.48
N ASN A 69 0.13 -16.16 -1.99
CA ASN A 69 -0.33 -15.24 -0.95
C ASN A 69 0.08 -13.79 -1.19
N SER A 70 -0.06 -13.30 -2.43
CA SER A 70 0.33 -11.93 -2.78
C SER A 70 -0.63 -11.24 -3.73
N TYR A 71 -0.56 -9.92 -3.75
CA TYR A 71 -1.25 -9.08 -4.72
C TYR A 71 -0.34 -7.96 -5.21
N THR A 72 -0.57 -7.50 -6.43
CA THR A 72 0.14 -6.37 -7.03
C THR A 72 -0.84 -5.28 -7.41
N ILE A 73 -0.56 -4.05 -6.97
CA ILE A 73 -1.27 -2.84 -7.34
C ILE A 73 -0.51 -2.15 -8.48
N PHE A 74 -1.24 -1.73 -9.50
CA PHE A 74 -0.74 -0.94 -10.62
C PHE A 74 -1.48 0.39 -10.69
N TRP A 75 -0.75 1.49 -10.86
CA TRP A 75 -1.37 2.80 -10.99
C TRP A 75 -0.44 3.80 -11.67
N THR A 76 -0.98 4.66 -12.53
CA THR A 76 -0.22 5.79 -13.10
C THR A 76 -0.95 7.08 -12.75
N PRO A 77 -0.46 7.87 -11.78
CA PRO A 77 -1.14 9.07 -11.33
C PRO A 77 -1.14 10.15 -12.40
N ARG A 78 -2.26 10.85 -12.51
CA ARG A 78 -2.47 11.95 -13.48
C ARG A 78 -2.52 13.34 -12.83
N GLN A 79 -2.51 13.40 -11.49
CA GLN A 79 -2.53 14.64 -10.72
C GLN A 79 -1.61 14.53 -9.51
N ILE A 80 -1.02 15.66 -9.12
CA ILE A 80 -0.22 15.78 -7.89
C ILE A 80 -1.21 15.82 -6.72
N THR A 81 -1.10 14.86 -5.80
CA THR A 81 -2.02 14.70 -4.68
C THR A 81 -1.43 13.76 -3.62
N THR A 82 -1.94 13.84 -2.40
CA THR A 82 -1.76 12.81 -1.37
C THR A 82 -3.07 12.03 -1.27
N THR A 83 -3.01 10.71 -1.39
CA THR A 83 -4.19 9.84 -1.44
C THR A 83 -3.94 8.52 -0.71
N ALA A 84 -5.01 7.78 -0.44
CA ALA A 84 -4.96 6.42 0.07
C ALA A 84 -5.40 5.40 -1.00
N ILE A 85 -4.78 4.23 -0.96
CA ILE A 85 -5.29 3.00 -1.60
C ILE A 85 -5.67 2.06 -0.46
N VAL A 86 -6.97 1.84 -0.30
CA VAL A 86 -7.54 0.98 0.73
C VAL A 86 -7.87 -0.36 0.11
N VAL A 87 -7.30 -1.42 0.67
CA VAL A 87 -7.51 -2.80 0.24
C VAL A 87 -8.10 -3.62 1.37
N GLN A 88 -8.96 -4.57 1.03
CA GLN A 88 -9.46 -5.56 1.97
C GLN A 88 -9.01 -6.94 1.53
N VAL A 89 -8.39 -7.67 2.46
CA VAL A 89 -8.07 -9.08 2.31
C VAL A 89 -9.18 -9.87 2.99
N THR A 90 -9.78 -10.82 2.29
CA THR A 90 -10.80 -11.72 2.83
C THR A 90 -10.35 -13.14 2.64
N ASP A 91 -10.33 -13.88 3.73
CA ASP A 91 -10.04 -15.30 3.75
C ASP A 91 -11.23 -16.12 3.23
N ASP A 92 -10.93 -17.23 2.56
CA ASP A 92 -11.90 -18.10 1.89
C ASP A 92 -11.68 -19.56 2.30
N PRO A 93 -11.95 -19.90 3.58
CA PRO A 93 -11.75 -21.24 4.11
C PRO A 93 -12.76 -22.23 3.52
N LEU A 94 -12.34 -23.48 3.36
CA LEU A 94 -13.22 -24.57 2.87
C LEU A 94 -14.43 -24.82 3.79
N SER A 95 -14.28 -24.51 5.08
CA SER A 95 -15.36 -24.61 6.06
C SER A 95 -15.20 -23.54 7.13
N GLY A 96 -16.31 -23.02 7.64
CA GLY A 96 -16.33 -22.00 8.68
C GLY A 96 -16.63 -20.60 8.15
N LYS A 97 -16.30 -19.58 8.95
CA LYS A 97 -16.63 -18.18 8.66
C LYS A 97 -15.42 -17.47 8.05
N SER A 98 -15.59 -16.88 6.87
CA SER A 98 -14.61 -15.97 6.29
C SER A 98 -14.31 -14.79 7.22
N LEU A 99 -13.03 -14.50 7.39
CA LEU A 99 -12.56 -13.30 8.08
C LEU A 99 -12.01 -12.31 7.07
N SER A 100 -12.15 -11.03 7.36
CA SER A 100 -11.61 -9.98 6.50
C SER A 100 -10.90 -8.92 7.32
N ASP A 101 -9.85 -8.36 6.74
CA ASP A 101 -9.11 -7.26 7.32
C ASP A 101 -8.82 -6.19 6.26
N THR A 102 -8.77 -4.94 6.70
CA THR A 102 -8.59 -3.78 5.82
C THR A 102 -7.25 -3.12 6.10
N GLY A 103 -6.55 -2.74 5.02
CA GLY A 103 -5.31 -2.02 5.12
C GLY A 103 -5.25 -0.84 4.15
N THR A 104 -4.49 0.16 4.53
CA THR A 104 -4.29 1.40 3.77
C THR A 104 -2.84 1.55 3.36
N ILE A 105 -2.63 1.91 2.10
CA ILE A 105 -1.35 2.37 1.57
C ILE A 105 -1.50 3.86 1.27
N LEU A 106 -0.69 4.69 1.93
CA LEU A 106 -0.63 6.12 1.65
C LEU A 106 0.26 6.37 0.44
N VAL A 107 -0.16 7.23 -0.48
CA VAL A 107 0.61 7.56 -1.67
C VAL A 107 0.67 9.07 -1.84
N GLN A 108 1.89 9.62 -1.85
CA GLN A 108 2.15 10.99 -2.23
C GLN A 108 2.65 11.04 -3.67
N VAL A 109 1.88 11.69 -4.53
CA VAL A 109 2.28 12.01 -5.91
C VAL A 109 2.98 13.36 -5.92
N VAL A 110 4.22 13.40 -6.40
CA VAL A 110 5.02 14.62 -6.52
C VAL A 110 5.26 14.98 -7.99
N PRO A 111 5.57 16.26 -8.31
CA PRO A 111 6.09 16.66 -9.61
C PRO A 111 7.22 15.77 -10.13
N ARG A 112 7.28 15.59 -11.46
CA ARG A 112 8.39 14.88 -12.12
C ARG A 112 9.73 15.54 -11.81
N GLY A 113 10.75 14.72 -11.53
CA GLY A 113 12.09 15.19 -11.18
C GLY A 113 12.26 15.53 -9.69
N GLN A 114 11.20 15.47 -8.87
CA GLN A 114 11.25 15.85 -7.46
C GLN A 114 11.54 14.67 -6.52
N LEU A 115 11.54 13.42 -7.01
CA LEU A 115 11.99 12.27 -6.20
C LEU A 115 13.47 12.39 -5.78
N ARG A 116 14.26 13.25 -6.43
CA ARG A 116 15.70 13.46 -6.14
C ARG A 116 16.02 14.33 -4.93
N VAL A 117 15.04 14.99 -4.30
CA VAL A 117 15.31 15.96 -3.21
C VAL A 117 15.23 15.32 -1.81
N CYS A 118 15.11 14.00 -1.72
CA CYS A 118 15.35 13.26 -0.48
C CYS A 118 16.77 12.69 -0.46
N GLU A 119 17.77 13.52 -0.76
CA GLU A 119 19.08 13.31 -0.16
C GLU A 119 18.90 13.52 1.34
N ALA A 120 18.97 12.42 2.06
CA ALA A 120 19.06 12.38 3.50
C ALA A 120 20.14 13.38 3.94
N LYS A 121 19.72 14.48 4.57
CA LYS A 121 20.56 15.08 5.60
C LYS A 121 20.72 14.03 6.69
N GLY A 122 21.88 13.38 6.69
CA GLY A 122 22.34 12.51 7.77
C GLY A 122 22.00 11.05 7.59
N CYS A 123 22.97 10.29 7.06
CA CYS A 123 23.55 9.13 7.75
C CYS A 123 24.73 8.65 6.91
N GLY A 124 25.93 8.98 7.38
CA GLY A 124 27.14 8.33 6.90
C GLY A 124 27.17 6.88 7.37
N SER A 125 27.69 6.02 6.51
CA SER A 125 28.31 4.76 6.90
C SER A 125 29.53 4.56 6.00
N PRO A 126 30.75 4.42 6.56
CA PRO A 126 31.92 3.92 5.83
C PRO A 126 32.02 2.38 5.99
N PRO A 127 32.98 1.76 5.29
CA PRO A 127 32.80 0.78 4.22
C PRO A 127 32.20 -0.59 4.63
#